data_AF-A0A7Z1MFN5-F1
#
_entry.id   AF-A0A7Z1MFN5-F1
#
_cell.length_a   1.000
_cell.length_b   1.000
_cell.length_c   1.000
_cell.angle_alpha   90.00
_cell.angle_beta   90.00
_cell.angle_gamma   90.00
#
_symmetry.space_group_name_H-M   'P 1'
#
loop_
_entity.id
_entity.type
_entity.pdbx_description
1 polymer ?
#
loop_
_entity_poly.entity_id
_entity_poly.type
_entity_poly.pdbx_seq_one_letter_code
_entity_poly.pdbx_strand_id
1 'polypeptide(L)'
;MAQPFNDSIVHLTENQLKILDDRLASIDTDMAISLSLVRRAQGLSFDDLERRVSGIKGSTLKRYMQQSYTSIRPLHMVAAMSWVMMVPMTSFYLALKVKENYRGMDSHTVNALFCIGRLPTKQFDLYINMITELMTLEGRNDFLEFREELLSTTSLPSCYEQLLPPDDLDLNAFAIDYYRSSAITVKRFRLEHNIPIDVISRVLGLSVYQYRTLEDVNKTRDFSVSIGFRVKLGFQLNSHVNFTSEMVQFPQFHQLRQFQHVRDALTTKALSLVPYENKKHAVEILTSLSKIYINN
;
A
#
# COMPACT_ATOMS: atom_id res chain seq x y z
N MET A 1 13.97 0.42 16.69
CA MET A 1 13.88 1.86 17.01
C MET A 1 13.30 2.56 15.79
N ALA A 2 12.16 3.25 15.94
CA ALA A 2 11.55 4.01 14.85
C ALA A 2 12.44 5.23 14.54
N GLN A 3 12.64 5.54 13.26
CA GLN A 3 13.33 6.78 12.87
C GLN A 3 12.57 7.99 13.42
N PRO A 4 13.25 9.04 13.92
CA PRO A 4 12.60 10.27 14.34
C PRO A 4 11.94 10.92 13.11
N PHE A 5 10.65 11.25 13.22
CA PHE A 5 9.97 12.08 12.24
C PHE A 5 10.60 13.48 12.28
N ASN A 6 10.97 14.02 11.12
CA ASN A 6 11.56 15.34 11.02
C ASN A 6 10.53 16.42 11.43
N ASP A 7 11.00 17.44 12.15
CA ASP A 7 10.24 18.34 13.00
C ASP A 7 9.15 19.20 12.30
N SER A 8 8.14 19.53 13.10
CA SER A 8 6.90 20.30 12.82
C SER A 8 5.77 19.56 12.09
N ILE A 9 4.79 19.07 12.85
CA ILE A 9 3.48 18.75 12.28
C ILE A 9 2.85 20.05 11.83
N VAL A 10 2.82 20.20 10.51
CA VAL A 10 2.15 21.28 9.82
C VAL A 10 0.68 21.25 10.24
N HIS A 11 0.24 22.27 10.99
CA HIS A 11 -1.17 22.57 11.08
C HIS A 11 -1.66 22.86 9.66
N LEU A 12 -2.39 21.90 9.08
CA LEU A 12 -2.96 22.07 7.74
C LEU A 12 -3.91 23.26 7.77
N THR A 13 -3.63 24.25 6.93
CA THR A 13 -4.53 25.39 6.67
C THR A 13 -5.85 24.90 6.07
N GLU A 14 -6.92 25.68 6.21
CA GLU A 14 -8.21 25.39 5.55
C GLU A 14 -8.06 25.15 4.04
N ASN A 15 -7.18 25.91 3.39
CA ASN A 15 -6.87 25.73 1.97
C ASN A 15 -6.24 24.37 1.69
N GLN A 16 -5.34 23.88 2.55
CA GLN A 16 -4.74 22.55 2.40
C GLN A 16 -5.76 21.44 2.66
N LEU A 17 -6.66 21.61 3.63
CA LEU A 17 -7.77 20.67 3.86
C LEU A 17 -8.72 20.62 2.65
N LYS A 18 -9.07 21.77 2.08
CA LYS A 18 -9.89 21.83 0.86
C LYS A 18 -9.20 21.14 -0.32
N ILE A 19 -7.90 21.34 -0.50
CA ILE A 19 -7.13 20.64 -1.54
C ILE A 19 -7.15 19.12 -1.31
N LEU A 20 -7.06 18.66 -0.06
CA LEU A 20 -7.19 17.23 0.28
C LEU A 20 -8.58 16.70 -0.05
N ASP A 21 -9.63 17.44 0.29
CA ASP A 21 -11.01 17.08 0.00
C ASP A 21 -11.25 16.97 -1.51
N ASP A 22 -10.82 17.97 -2.28
CA ASP A 22 -10.94 17.99 -3.74
C ASP A 22 -10.17 16.82 -4.38
N ARG A 23 -8.96 16.52 -3.90
CA ARG A 23 -8.14 15.40 -4.40
C ARG A 23 -8.74 14.03 -4.09
N LEU A 24 -9.51 13.90 -3.01
CA LEU A 24 -10.07 12.63 -2.54
C LEU A 24 -11.57 12.51 -2.81
N ALA A 25 -12.20 13.47 -3.51
CA ALA A 25 -13.63 13.47 -3.78
C ALA A 25 -14.10 12.21 -4.53
N SER A 26 -13.27 11.64 -5.40
CA SER A 26 -13.58 10.43 -6.20
C SER A 26 -12.89 9.16 -5.67
N ILE A 27 -12.28 9.19 -4.48
CA ILE A 27 -11.38 8.15 -3.97
C ILE A 27 -12.00 6.75 -3.96
N ASP A 28 -13.27 6.61 -3.55
CA ASP A 28 -13.95 5.31 -3.49
C ASP A 28 -14.21 4.73 -4.90
N THR A 29 -14.56 5.58 -5.87
CA THR A 29 -14.72 5.18 -7.28
C THR A 29 -13.38 4.79 -7.89
N ASP A 30 -12.35 5.62 -7.68
CA ASP A 30 -11.00 5.38 -8.19
C ASP A 30 -10.38 4.11 -7.59
N MET A 31 -10.69 3.81 -6.32
CA MET A 31 -10.30 2.56 -5.68
C MET A 31 -10.94 1.35 -6.35
N ALA A 32 -12.24 1.42 -6.67
CA ALA A 32 -12.94 0.35 -7.37
C ALA A 32 -12.32 0.09 -8.76
N ILE A 33 -11.99 1.17 -9.49
CA ILE A 33 -11.29 1.09 -10.78
C ILE A 33 -9.94 0.41 -10.60
N SER A 34 -9.17 0.83 -9.60
CA SER A 34 -7.82 0.33 -9.34
C SER A 34 -7.81 -1.14 -8.97
N LEU A 35 -8.68 -1.56 -8.03
CA LEU A 35 -8.83 -2.96 -7.65
C LEU A 35 -9.20 -3.83 -8.87
N SER A 36 -10.15 -3.38 -9.68
CA SER A 36 -10.58 -4.08 -10.89
C SER A 36 -9.49 -4.14 -11.96
N LEU A 37 -8.69 -3.08 -12.10
CA LEU A 37 -7.56 -3.02 -13.03
C LEU A 37 -6.45 -3.96 -12.61
N VAL A 38 -6.03 -3.94 -11.34
CA VAL A 38 -4.99 -4.83 -10.82
C VAL A 38 -5.42 -6.29 -10.96
N ARG A 39 -6.64 -6.63 -10.53
CA ARG A 39 -7.19 -7.99 -10.67
C ARG A 39 -7.08 -8.49 -12.11
N ARG A 40 -7.51 -7.66 -13.08
CA ARG A 40 -7.44 -8.01 -14.52
C ARG A 40 -6.01 -8.12 -15.05
N ALA A 41 -5.14 -7.17 -14.70
CA ALA A 41 -3.73 -7.20 -15.09
C ALA A 41 -3.02 -8.46 -14.59
N GLN A 42 -3.48 -8.99 -13.45
CA GLN A 42 -2.99 -10.18 -12.82
C GLN A 42 -3.64 -11.49 -13.30
N GLY A 43 -4.63 -11.42 -14.21
CA GLY A 43 -5.33 -12.59 -14.74
C GLY A 43 -6.27 -13.29 -13.75
N LEU A 44 -6.60 -12.66 -12.61
CA LEU A 44 -7.43 -13.26 -11.57
C LEU A 44 -8.92 -13.13 -11.91
N SER A 45 -9.68 -14.21 -11.82
CA SER A 45 -11.15 -14.13 -11.83
C SER A 45 -11.68 -13.68 -10.45
N PHE A 46 -12.97 -13.33 -10.37
CA PHE A 46 -13.56 -13.07 -9.06
C PHE A 46 -13.71 -14.36 -8.23
N ASP A 47 -13.87 -15.50 -8.88
CA ASP A 47 -14.03 -16.78 -8.19
C ASP A 47 -12.68 -17.24 -7.60
N ASP A 48 -11.55 -16.86 -8.22
CA ASP A 48 -10.22 -17.05 -7.62
C ASP A 48 -10.08 -16.22 -6.34
N LEU A 49 -10.51 -14.96 -6.35
CA LEU A 49 -10.48 -14.12 -5.15
C LEU A 49 -11.44 -14.59 -4.07
N GLU A 50 -12.65 -15.02 -4.45
CA GLU A 50 -13.67 -15.55 -3.53
C GLU A 50 -13.20 -16.84 -2.84
N ARG A 51 -12.39 -17.67 -3.52
CA ARG A 51 -11.77 -18.86 -2.91
C ARG A 51 -10.67 -18.55 -1.90
N ARG A 52 -10.10 -17.33 -1.94
CA ARG A 52 -8.99 -16.90 -1.09
C ARG A 52 -9.44 -16.14 0.16
N VAL A 53 -10.73 -15.89 0.31
CA VAL A 53 -11.28 -15.12 1.43
C VAL A 53 -12.57 -15.72 1.97
N SER A 54 -12.76 -15.56 3.28
CA SER A 54 -13.99 -15.89 3.99
C SER A 54 -14.48 -14.69 4.81
N GLY A 55 -15.62 -14.86 5.48
CA GLY A 55 -16.26 -13.78 6.25
C GLY A 55 -17.01 -12.73 5.42
N ILE A 56 -16.90 -12.76 4.09
CA ILE A 56 -17.65 -11.91 3.16
C ILE A 56 -18.35 -12.74 2.07
N LYS A 57 -19.51 -12.28 1.60
CA LYS A 57 -20.14 -12.83 0.39
C LYS A 57 -19.37 -12.39 -0.85
N GLY A 58 -19.08 -13.30 -1.78
CA GLY A 58 -18.41 -12.95 -3.05
C GLY A 58 -19.12 -11.87 -3.86
N SER A 59 -20.46 -11.79 -3.80
CA SER A 59 -21.21 -10.69 -4.42
C SER A 59 -20.87 -9.31 -3.83
N THR A 60 -20.51 -9.23 -2.55
CA THR A 60 -20.07 -7.99 -1.92
C THR A 60 -18.63 -7.66 -2.30
N LEU A 61 -17.76 -8.67 -2.34
CA LEU A 61 -16.40 -8.52 -2.86
C LEU A 61 -16.39 -7.98 -4.30
N LYS A 62 -17.23 -8.56 -5.16
CA LYS A 62 -17.45 -8.11 -6.55
C LYS A 62 -17.91 -6.65 -6.60
N ARG A 63 -18.86 -6.25 -5.73
CA ARG A 63 -19.37 -4.87 -5.66
C ARG A 63 -18.32 -3.84 -5.26
N TYR A 64 -17.40 -4.17 -4.34
CA TYR A 64 -16.32 -3.23 -3.98
C TYR A 64 -15.39 -2.89 -5.15
N MET A 65 -15.32 -3.74 -6.17
CA MET A 65 -14.56 -3.52 -7.41
C MET A 65 -15.39 -2.97 -8.58
N GLN A 66 -16.66 -2.60 -8.33
CA GLN A 66 -17.55 -1.98 -9.31
C GLN A 66 -17.66 -0.47 -9.07
N GLN A 67 -17.55 0.33 -10.13
CA GLN A 67 -17.69 1.79 -10.02
C GLN A 67 -19.10 2.22 -9.59
N SER A 68 -20.12 1.49 -10.02
CA SER A 68 -21.54 1.80 -9.72
C SER A 68 -21.93 1.58 -8.26
N TYR A 69 -21.10 0.90 -7.47
CA TYR A 69 -21.38 0.72 -6.05
C TYR A 69 -21.15 2.05 -5.32
N THR A 70 -22.17 2.55 -4.63
CA THR A 70 -22.15 3.89 -4.01
C THR A 70 -21.71 3.88 -2.55
N SER A 71 -21.62 2.70 -1.92
CA SER A 71 -21.20 2.58 -0.52
C SER A 71 -19.68 2.72 -0.38
N ILE A 72 -19.23 3.01 0.84
CA ILE A 72 -17.80 3.13 1.14
C ILE A 72 -17.03 1.85 0.79
N ARG A 73 -15.77 1.98 0.40
CA ARG A 73 -14.84 0.83 0.36
C ARG A 73 -14.11 0.79 1.69
N PRO A 74 -14.31 -0.24 2.52
CA PRO A 74 -13.64 -0.32 3.80
C PRO A 74 -12.12 -0.41 3.64
N LEU A 75 -11.38 0.33 4.46
CA LEU A 75 -9.92 0.36 4.46
C LEU A 75 -9.32 -1.04 4.65
N HIS A 76 -9.87 -1.83 5.58
CA HIS A 76 -9.39 -3.19 5.85
C HIS A 76 -9.57 -4.10 4.63
N MET A 77 -10.65 -3.93 3.84
CA MET A 77 -10.89 -4.72 2.63
C MET A 77 -9.82 -4.43 1.57
N VAL A 78 -9.48 -3.14 1.37
CA VAL A 78 -8.43 -2.74 0.43
C VAL A 78 -7.06 -3.27 0.89
N ALA A 79 -6.79 -3.20 2.19
CA ALA A 79 -5.58 -3.75 2.80
C ALA A 79 -5.49 -5.28 2.60
N ALA A 80 -6.56 -6.02 2.90
CA ALA A 80 -6.64 -7.45 2.71
C ALA A 80 -6.43 -7.84 1.24
N MET A 81 -7.09 -7.14 0.31
CA MET A 81 -6.92 -7.36 -1.12
C MET A 81 -5.50 -7.07 -1.60
N SER A 82 -4.81 -6.09 -1.01
CA SER A 82 -3.39 -5.85 -1.31
C SER A 82 -2.52 -7.05 -0.92
N TRP A 83 -2.87 -7.72 0.18
CA TRP A 83 -2.18 -8.92 0.64
C TRP A 83 -2.48 -10.10 -0.27
N VAL A 84 -3.77 -10.41 -0.48
CA VAL A 84 -4.22 -11.56 -1.29
C VAL A 84 -3.72 -11.47 -2.73
N MET A 85 -3.79 -10.30 -3.36
CA MET A 85 -3.28 -10.09 -4.72
C MET A 85 -1.77 -9.93 -4.79
N MET A 86 -1.09 -9.90 -3.63
CA MET A 86 0.34 -9.68 -3.49
C MET A 86 0.81 -8.42 -4.22
N VAL A 87 0.08 -7.33 -4.00
CA VAL A 87 0.45 -6.01 -4.52
C VAL A 87 0.63 -5.01 -3.38
N PRO A 88 1.53 -4.05 -3.56
CA PRO A 88 1.57 -2.89 -2.69
C PRO A 88 0.22 -2.14 -2.69
N MET A 89 -0.24 -1.67 -1.53
CA MET A 89 -1.44 -0.80 -1.44
C MET A 89 -1.29 0.45 -2.30
N THR A 90 -0.07 0.96 -2.42
CA THR A 90 0.33 2.04 -3.33
C THR A 90 -0.06 1.75 -4.78
N SER A 91 -0.06 0.49 -5.22
CA SER A 91 -0.49 0.10 -6.56
C SER A 91 -1.97 0.38 -6.82
N PHE A 92 -2.84 0.23 -5.81
CA PHE A 92 -4.25 0.64 -5.94
C PHE A 92 -4.44 2.15 -5.92
N TYR A 93 -3.39 2.88 -5.56
CA TYR A 93 -3.44 4.34 -5.45
C TYR A 93 -2.96 5.01 -6.74
N LEU A 94 -2.39 4.23 -7.68
CA LEU A 94 -1.83 4.72 -8.95
C LEU A 94 -2.89 5.05 -10.01
N ALA A 95 -4.13 4.54 -9.90
CA ALA A 95 -5.22 4.89 -10.84
C ALA A 95 -6.00 6.14 -10.41
N LEU A 96 -5.79 6.62 -9.18
CA LEU A 96 -6.06 8.02 -8.84
C LEU A 96 -5.20 8.87 -9.78
N LYS A 97 -5.63 10.07 -10.17
CA LYS A 97 -4.86 11.04 -10.98
C LYS A 97 -3.59 11.58 -10.26
N VAL A 98 -2.86 10.69 -9.57
CA VAL A 98 -1.67 10.90 -8.73
C VAL A 98 -0.43 10.33 -9.42
N LYS A 99 -0.54 9.81 -10.67
CA LYS A 99 0.62 9.45 -11.51
C LYS A 99 1.69 10.55 -11.53
N GLU A 100 1.28 11.81 -11.51
CA GLU A 100 2.17 12.97 -11.54
C GLU A 100 2.78 13.32 -10.16
N ASN A 101 2.19 12.87 -9.06
CA ASN A 101 2.62 13.24 -7.69
C ASN A 101 3.33 12.09 -6.94
N TYR A 102 3.32 10.86 -7.46
CA TYR A 102 4.01 9.74 -6.83
C TYR A 102 5.31 9.41 -7.58
N ARG A 103 6.41 10.06 -7.18
CA ARG A 103 7.79 9.77 -7.60
C ARG A 103 8.08 9.82 -9.12
N GLY A 104 7.22 10.44 -9.94
CA GLY A 104 7.43 10.54 -11.39
C GLY A 104 7.33 9.21 -12.16
N MET A 105 6.50 8.27 -11.67
CA MET A 105 6.37 6.94 -12.26
C MET A 105 5.69 6.96 -13.64
N ASP A 106 6.32 6.32 -14.62
CA ASP A 106 5.74 6.04 -15.93
C ASP A 106 4.82 4.79 -15.91
N SER A 107 4.12 4.53 -17.01
CA SER A 107 3.24 3.36 -17.15
C SER A 107 3.97 2.03 -16.99
N HIS A 108 5.26 1.97 -17.34
CA HIS A 108 6.11 0.80 -17.17
C HIS A 108 6.30 0.47 -15.69
N THR A 109 6.61 1.49 -14.90
CA THR A 109 6.78 1.36 -13.45
C THR A 109 5.50 0.87 -12.78
N VAL A 110 4.34 1.41 -13.17
CA VAL A 110 3.04 0.97 -12.65
C VAL A 110 2.82 -0.53 -12.89
N ASN A 111 3.07 -1.02 -14.11
CA ASN A 111 2.89 -2.42 -14.46
C ASN A 111 3.86 -3.34 -13.70
N ALA A 112 5.10 -2.88 -13.49
CA ALA A 112 6.07 -3.60 -12.68
C ALA A 112 5.58 -3.80 -11.25
N LEU A 113 5.04 -2.74 -10.62
CA LEU A 113 4.56 -2.79 -9.24
C LEU A 113 3.41 -3.80 -9.02
N PHE A 114 2.62 -4.12 -10.05
CA PHE A 114 1.58 -5.17 -9.96
C PHE A 114 2.16 -6.58 -9.84
N CYS A 115 3.44 -6.76 -10.18
CA CYS A 115 4.09 -8.05 -10.28
C CYS A 115 5.11 -8.32 -9.16
N ILE A 116 5.77 -7.29 -8.63
CA ILE A 116 6.92 -7.46 -7.72
C ILE A 116 6.61 -8.21 -6.42
N GLY A 117 5.38 -8.11 -5.91
CA GLY A 117 4.99 -8.81 -4.70
C GLY A 117 4.77 -10.31 -4.91
N ARG A 118 4.85 -10.81 -6.14
CA ARG A 118 4.67 -12.25 -6.42
C ARG A 118 5.98 -13.01 -6.51
N LEU A 119 7.09 -12.29 -6.61
CA LEU A 119 8.40 -12.91 -6.78
C LEU A 119 8.91 -13.36 -5.41
N PRO A 120 9.42 -14.60 -5.26
CA PRO A 120 10.23 -14.93 -4.11
C PRO A 120 11.50 -14.05 -4.07
N THR A 121 12.11 -13.94 -2.90
CA THR A 121 13.24 -13.03 -2.62
C THR A 121 14.38 -13.22 -3.61
N LYS A 122 14.79 -14.47 -3.84
CA LYS A 122 15.88 -14.78 -4.77
C LYS A 122 15.58 -14.29 -6.19
N GLN A 123 14.35 -14.46 -6.66
CA GLN A 123 13.95 -14.03 -8.00
C GLN A 123 13.80 -12.52 -8.10
N PHE A 124 13.34 -11.87 -7.03
CA PHE A 124 13.33 -10.41 -6.95
C PHE A 124 14.75 -9.85 -7.02
N ASP A 125 15.70 -10.41 -6.26
CA ASP A 125 17.09 -9.97 -6.28
C ASP A 125 17.76 -10.19 -7.64
N LEU A 126 17.51 -11.35 -8.27
CA LEU A 126 17.96 -11.62 -9.64
C LEU A 126 17.37 -10.62 -10.63
N TYR A 127 16.07 -10.31 -10.50
CA TYR A 127 15.42 -9.31 -11.34
C TYR A 127 16.09 -7.93 -11.19
N ILE A 128 16.31 -7.48 -9.96
CA ILE A 128 17.00 -6.22 -9.67
C ILE A 128 18.40 -6.22 -10.31
N ASN A 129 19.17 -7.27 -10.13
CA ASN A 129 20.51 -7.36 -10.72
C ASN A 129 20.46 -7.29 -12.26
N MET A 130 19.51 -7.98 -12.90
CA MET A 130 19.35 -7.93 -14.37
C MET A 130 19.02 -6.52 -14.87
N ILE A 131 18.11 -5.79 -14.22
CA ILE A 131 17.75 -4.44 -14.66
C ILE A 131 18.87 -3.42 -14.35
N THR A 132 19.68 -3.65 -13.31
CA THR A 132 20.87 -2.85 -13.03
C THR A 132 21.90 -2.97 -14.16
N GLU A 133 21.99 -4.12 -14.84
CA GLU A 133 22.84 -4.27 -16.02
C GLU A 133 22.36 -3.49 -17.25
N LEU A 134 21.10 -3.07 -17.28
CA LEU A 134 20.54 -2.23 -18.36
C LEU A 134 20.77 -0.73 -18.15
N MET A 135 21.36 -0.32 -17.01
CA MET A 135 21.64 1.07 -16.68
C MET A 135 22.98 1.52 -17.27
N THR A 136 23.17 2.84 -17.37
CA THR A 136 24.50 3.44 -17.57
C THR A 136 25.39 3.19 -16.34
N LEU A 137 26.70 3.37 -16.48
CA LEU A 137 27.63 3.23 -15.35
C LEU A 137 27.30 4.20 -14.21
N GLU A 138 26.95 5.45 -14.54
CA GLU A 138 26.50 6.46 -13.58
C GLU A 138 25.22 6.03 -12.87
N GLY A 139 24.18 5.63 -13.63
CA GLY A 139 22.92 5.16 -13.05
C GLY A 139 23.10 3.90 -12.18
N ARG A 140 24.04 3.02 -12.53
CA ARG A 140 24.38 1.85 -11.71
C ARG A 140 24.94 2.26 -10.35
N ASN A 141 25.89 3.20 -10.32
CA ASN A 141 26.48 3.68 -9.07
C ASN A 141 25.42 4.36 -8.19
N ASP A 142 24.61 5.24 -8.77
CA ASP A 142 23.49 5.90 -8.09
C ASP A 142 22.48 4.90 -7.51
N PHE A 143 22.22 3.81 -8.23
CA PHE A 143 21.31 2.77 -7.76
C PHE A 143 21.90 1.96 -6.60
N LEU A 144 23.19 1.61 -6.67
CA LEU A 144 23.86 0.85 -5.61
C LEU A 144 23.94 1.64 -4.31
N GLU A 145 24.31 2.93 -4.38
CA GLU A 145 24.32 3.82 -3.21
C GLU A 145 22.93 3.92 -2.57
N PHE A 146 21.90 4.16 -3.38
CA PHE A 146 20.52 4.19 -2.91
C PHE A 146 20.09 2.86 -2.26
N ARG A 147 20.47 1.72 -2.84
CA ARG A 147 20.14 0.40 -2.31
C ARG A 147 20.79 0.18 -0.95
N GLU A 148 22.06 0.53 -0.79
CA GLU A 148 22.76 0.40 0.50
C GLU A 148 22.14 1.32 1.56
N GLU A 149 21.86 2.58 1.22
CA GLU A 149 21.20 3.52 2.13
C GLU A 149 19.83 2.98 2.60
N LEU A 150 18.99 2.55 1.66
CA LEU A 150 17.66 2.03 1.96
C LEU A 150 17.70 0.78 2.86
N LEU A 151 18.63 -0.14 2.60
CA LEU A 151 18.76 -1.37 3.37
C LEU A 151 19.41 -1.14 4.74
N SER A 152 20.30 -0.15 4.87
CA SER A 152 20.90 0.22 6.16
C SER A 152 19.88 0.88 7.12
N THR A 153 18.87 1.54 6.57
CA THR A 153 17.86 2.28 7.33
C THR A 153 16.57 1.50 7.58
N THR A 154 16.39 0.35 6.91
CA THR A 154 15.17 -0.45 6.99
C THR A 154 15.43 -1.81 7.64
N SER A 155 14.78 -2.05 8.79
CA SER A 155 14.76 -3.38 9.40
C SER A 155 13.76 -4.27 8.66
N LEU A 156 14.26 -5.27 7.94
CA LEU A 156 13.43 -6.28 7.27
C LEU A 156 13.31 -7.55 8.12
N PRO A 157 12.14 -8.19 8.16
CA PRO A 157 12.01 -9.56 8.67
C PRO A 157 12.91 -10.53 7.91
N SER A 158 13.21 -11.70 8.50
CA SER A 158 14.21 -12.61 7.95
C SER A 158 13.79 -13.40 6.71
N CYS A 159 12.49 -13.66 6.51
CA CYS A 159 12.02 -14.48 5.40
C CYS A 159 10.73 -13.93 4.81
N TYR A 160 10.78 -13.50 3.56
CA TYR A 160 9.65 -12.96 2.81
C TYR A 160 8.57 -14.01 2.54
N GLU A 161 8.98 -15.24 2.23
CA GLU A 161 8.10 -16.33 1.82
C GLU A 161 7.19 -16.81 2.95
N GLN A 162 7.54 -16.50 4.20
CA GLN A 162 6.70 -16.75 5.37
C GLN A 162 5.65 -15.66 5.61
N LEU A 163 5.66 -14.59 4.82
CA LEU A 163 4.77 -13.43 4.96
C LEU A 163 3.64 -13.42 3.93
N LEU A 164 3.54 -14.48 3.13
CA LEU A 164 2.49 -14.65 2.14
C LEU A 164 1.11 -14.70 2.82
N PRO A 165 0.05 -14.26 2.12
CA PRO A 165 -1.31 -14.32 2.63
C PRO A 165 -1.69 -15.79 2.89
N PRO A 166 -2.53 -16.05 3.91
CA PRO A 166 -3.08 -17.38 4.10
C PRO A 166 -3.88 -17.84 2.87
N ASP A 167 -4.07 -19.15 2.75
CA ASP A 167 -4.85 -19.74 1.66
C ASP A 167 -6.30 -19.25 1.70
N ASP A 168 -6.89 -19.18 2.89
CA ASP A 168 -8.17 -18.55 3.17
C ASP A 168 -8.01 -17.46 4.24
N LEU A 169 -8.25 -16.20 3.85
CA LEU A 169 -8.22 -15.04 4.74
C LEU A 169 -9.63 -14.68 5.22
N ASP A 170 -9.92 -14.91 6.50
CA ASP A 170 -11.16 -14.40 7.14
C ASP A 170 -11.11 -12.87 7.24
N LEU A 171 -11.92 -12.18 6.43
CA LEU A 171 -11.95 -10.73 6.38
C LEU A 171 -12.55 -10.10 7.64
N ASN A 172 -13.42 -10.79 8.39
CA ASN A 172 -13.96 -10.24 9.63
C ASN A 172 -12.91 -10.27 10.73
N ALA A 173 -12.22 -11.39 10.88
CA ALA A 173 -11.09 -11.50 11.80
C ALA A 173 -9.98 -10.50 11.45
N PHE A 174 -9.65 -10.39 10.16
CA PHE A 174 -8.68 -9.41 9.67
C PHE A 174 -9.11 -7.98 10.00
N ALA A 175 -10.38 -7.62 9.79
CA ALA A 175 -10.90 -6.29 10.11
C ALA A 175 -10.75 -5.95 11.60
N ILE A 176 -11.07 -6.90 12.49
CA ILE A 176 -10.94 -6.72 13.94
C ILE A 176 -9.49 -6.42 14.32
N ASP A 177 -8.55 -7.25 13.88
CA ASP A 177 -7.13 -7.09 14.20
C ASP A 177 -6.53 -5.82 13.55
N TYR A 178 -6.90 -5.53 12.31
CA TYR A 178 -6.46 -4.35 11.56
C TYR A 178 -6.91 -3.04 12.23
N TYR A 179 -8.20 -2.93 12.59
CA TYR A 179 -8.72 -1.73 13.23
C TYR A 179 -8.25 -1.59 14.68
N ARG A 180 -8.05 -2.70 15.42
CA ARG A 180 -7.38 -2.66 16.73
C ARG A 180 -5.97 -2.09 16.60
N SER A 181 -5.17 -2.57 15.64
CA SER A 181 -3.82 -2.04 15.40
C SER A 181 -3.86 -0.56 15.03
N SER A 182 -4.77 -0.18 14.14
CA SER A 182 -4.95 1.22 13.70
C SER A 182 -5.32 2.12 14.88
N ALA A 183 -6.23 1.67 15.76
CA ALA A 183 -6.64 2.41 16.95
C ALA A 183 -5.45 2.69 17.89
N ILE A 184 -4.63 1.67 18.17
CA ILE A 184 -3.45 1.80 19.04
C ILE A 184 -2.44 2.77 18.43
N THR A 185 -2.10 2.57 17.15
CA THR A 185 -1.04 3.30 16.46
C THR A 185 -1.42 4.74 16.13
N VAL A 186 -2.66 4.99 15.71
CA VAL A 186 -3.18 6.35 15.50
C VAL A 186 -3.23 7.14 16.82
N LYS A 187 -3.66 6.50 17.91
CA LYS A 187 -3.68 7.13 19.23
C LYS A 187 -2.27 7.44 19.72
N ARG A 188 -1.33 6.50 19.55
CA ARG A 188 0.08 6.70 19.88
C ARG A 188 0.65 7.88 19.08
N PHE A 189 0.47 7.89 17.76
CA PHE A 189 0.89 8.98 16.88
C PHE A 189 0.31 10.32 17.34
N ARG A 190 -1.00 10.40 17.61
CA ARG A 190 -1.63 11.63 18.10
C ARG A 190 -0.99 12.14 19.39
N LEU A 191 -0.76 11.25 20.36
CA LEU A 191 -0.23 11.61 21.67
C LEU A 191 1.25 12.01 21.62
N GLU A 192 2.09 11.24 20.93
CA GLU A 192 3.52 11.54 20.76
C GLU A 192 3.77 12.92 20.14
N HIS A 193 2.82 13.34 19.31
CA HIS A 193 2.88 14.58 18.55
C HIS A 193 1.99 15.70 19.09
N ASN A 194 1.32 15.48 20.23
CA ASN A 194 0.41 16.45 20.85
C ASN A 194 -0.67 17.00 19.90
N ILE A 195 -1.17 16.18 18.97
CA ILE A 195 -2.19 16.63 18.01
C ILE A 195 -3.57 16.65 18.73
N PRO A 196 -4.28 17.80 18.73
CA PRO A 196 -5.63 17.87 19.29
C PRO A 196 -6.63 16.99 18.52
N ILE A 197 -7.63 16.43 19.22
CA ILE A 197 -8.65 15.55 18.63
C ILE A 197 -9.41 16.25 17.49
N ASP A 198 -9.75 17.52 17.67
CA ASP A 198 -10.41 18.33 16.66
C ASP A 198 -9.55 18.46 15.40
N VAL A 199 -8.25 18.72 15.54
CA VAL A 199 -7.31 18.84 14.42
C VAL A 199 -7.23 17.53 13.64
N ILE A 200 -6.88 16.42 14.29
CA ILE A 200 -6.75 15.14 13.59
C ILE A 200 -8.07 14.65 13.01
N SER A 201 -9.20 14.83 13.70
CA SER A 201 -10.50 14.44 13.15
C SER A 201 -10.80 15.16 11.83
N ARG A 202 -10.48 16.46 11.77
CA ARG A 202 -10.64 17.27 10.55
C ARG A 202 -9.69 16.83 9.44
N VAL A 203 -8.41 16.59 9.75
CA VAL A 203 -7.45 16.06 8.76
C VAL A 203 -7.97 14.76 8.15
N LEU A 204 -8.50 13.87 8.99
CA LEU A 204 -9.04 12.57 8.57
C LEU A 204 -10.43 12.64 7.93
N GLY A 205 -11.04 13.82 7.83
CA GLY A 205 -12.39 13.97 7.28
C GLY A 205 -13.45 13.25 8.12
N LEU A 206 -13.24 13.18 9.43
CA LEU A 206 -14.13 12.53 10.40
C LEU A 206 -14.77 13.56 11.31
N SER A 207 -15.99 13.29 11.75
CA SER A 207 -16.51 13.94 12.96
C SER A 207 -15.66 13.53 14.18
N VAL A 208 -15.63 14.39 15.20
CA VAL A 208 -14.98 14.09 16.49
C VAL A 208 -15.49 12.76 17.08
N TYR A 209 -16.78 12.46 16.93
CA TYR A 209 -17.36 11.19 17.37
C TYR A 209 -16.79 9.98 16.62
N GLN A 210 -16.72 10.06 15.28
CA GLN A 210 -16.13 9.00 14.46
C GLN A 210 -14.64 8.81 14.78
N TYR A 211 -13.91 9.91 15.00
CA TYR A 211 -12.50 9.84 15.40
C TYR A 211 -12.31 9.17 16.76
N ARG A 212 -13.12 9.52 17.76
CA ARG A 212 -13.10 8.83 19.06
C ARG A 212 -13.39 7.33 18.94
N THR A 213 -14.23 6.95 17.98
CA THR A 213 -14.48 5.54 17.66
C THR A 213 -13.27 4.88 16.99
N LEU A 214 -12.53 5.60 16.14
CA LEU A 214 -11.30 5.12 15.51
C LEU A 214 -10.21 4.79 16.54
N GLU A 215 -10.08 5.57 17.61
CA GLU A 215 -9.12 5.31 18.70
C GLU A 215 -9.59 4.26 19.72
N ASP A 216 -10.82 3.76 19.62
CA ASP A 216 -11.39 2.80 20.56
C ASP A 216 -11.04 1.36 20.11
N VAL A 217 -10.09 0.75 20.80
CA VAL A 217 -9.61 -0.62 20.53
C VAL A 217 -10.69 -1.69 20.66
N ASN A 218 -11.80 -1.39 21.34
CA ASN A 218 -12.91 -2.32 21.55
C ASN A 218 -14.03 -2.14 20.50
N LYS A 219 -13.90 -1.17 19.59
CA LYS A 219 -14.91 -0.90 18.56
C LYS A 219 -14.32 -1.12 17.18
N THR A 220 -14.79 -2.18 16.52
CA THR A 220 -14.53 -2.40 15.10
C THR A 220 -15.61 -1.69 14.29
N ARG A 221 -15.21 -0.74 13.45
CA ARG A 221 -16.10 -0.04 12.52
C ARG A 221 -15.43 0.11 11.17
N ASP A 222 -16.22 -0.03 10.12
CA ASP A 222 -15.76 0.24 8.77
C ASP A 222 -15.49 1.73 8.58
N PHE A 223 -14.26 2.00 8.16
CA PHE A 223 -13.81 3.32 7.75
C PHE A 223 -13.47 3.30 6.26
N SER A 224 -13.83 4.38 5.54
CA SER A 224 -13.47 4.54 4.13
C SER A 224 -11.95 4.48 3.96
N VAL A 225 -11.50 3.88 2.85
CA VAL A 225 -10.10 3.86 2.44
C VAL A 225 -9.47 5.25 2.41
N SER A 226 -10.26 6.30 2.21
CA SER A 226 -9.83 7.71 2.21
C SER A 226 -9.05 8.11 3.46
N ILE A 227 -9.30 7.50 4.61
CA ILE A 227 -8.58 7.81 5.85
C ILE A 227 -7.09 7.51 5.72
N GLY A 228 -6.72 6.37 5.11
CA GLY A 228 -5.31 6.02 4.90
C GLY A 228 -4.56 7.07 4.07
N PHE A 229 -5.23 7.66 3.08
CA PHE A 229 -4.70 8.75 2.28
C PHE A 229 -4.58 10.05 3.06
N ARG A 230 -5.62 10.40 3.81
CA ARG A 230 -5.66 11.63 4.60
C ARG A 230 -4.59 11.65 5.68
N VAL A 231 -4.35 10.52 6.35
CA VAL A 231 -3.24 10.40 7.30
C VAL A 231 -1.91 10.69 6.60
N LYS A 232 -1.64 10.00 5.48
CA LYS A 232 -0.36 10.12 4.78
C LYS A 232 -0.14 11.53 4.21
N LEU A 233 -1.11 12.03 3.45
CA LEU A 233 -0.98 13.32 2.78
C LEU A 233 -1.09 14.49 3.76
N GLY A 234 -1.96 14.36 4.75
CA GLY A 234 -2.21 15.44 5.70
C GLY A 234 -1.08 15.64 6.70
N PHE A 235 -0.43 14.56 7.14
CA PHE A 235 0.75 14.63 8.00
C PHE A 235 2.07 14.45 7.25
N GLN A 236 2.04 14.47 5.92
CA GLN A 236 3.22 14.35 5.05
C GLN A 236 4.13 13.15 5.39
N LEU A 237 3.52 12.01 5.71
CA LEU A 237 4.25 10.84 6.15
C LEU A 237 4.97 10.17 4.98
N ASN A 238 6.26 9.88 5.17
CA ASN A 238 7.06 9.08 4.23
C ASN A 238 6.55 7.63 4.10
N SER A 239 5.89 7.12 5.14
CA SER A 239 5.32 5.78 5.19
C SER A 239 4.12 5.72 6.13
N HIS A 240 3.15 4.84 5.82
CA HIS A 240 2.02 4.49 6.69
C HIS A 240 2.09 3.03 7.15
N VAL A 241 3.22 2.34 6.94
CA VAL A 241 3.39 0.92 7.28
C VAL A 241 3.20 0.68 8.78
N ASN A 242 3.59 1.64 9.61
CA ASN A 242 3.53 1.54 11.07
C ASN A 242 2.12 1.45 11.64
N PHE A 243 1.05 1.83 10.91
CA PHE A 243 -0.32 1.74 11.45
C PHE A 243 -0.81 0.29 11.64
N THR A 244 -0.08 -0.68 11.08
CA THR A 244 -0.38 -2.12 11.17
C THR A 244 0.54 -2.87 12.14
N SER A 245 1.46 -2.17 12.81
CA SER A 245 2.52 -2.80 13.62
C SER A 245 2.02 -3.51 14.89
N GLU A 246 0.76 -3.30 15.28
CA GLU A 246 0.15 -3.82 16.51
C GLU A 246 -0.87 -4.94 16.20
N MET A 247 -0.90 -5.43 14.95
CA MET A 247 -1.67 -6.61 14.54
C MET A 247 -1.08 -7.85 15.20
N VAL A 248 -1.94 -8.61 15.89
CA VAL A 248 -1.53 -9.79 16.69
C VAL A 248 -1.94 -11.08 16.00
N GLN A 249 -3.10 -11.11 15.35
CA GLN A 249 -3.61 -12.28 14.67
C GLN A 249 -2.97 -12.44 13.28
N PHE A 250 -2.72 -11.33 12.58
CA PHE A 250 -2.10 -11.32 11.26
C PHE A 250 -0.82 -10.46 11.20
N PRO A 251 0.19 -10.71 12.05
CA PRO A 251 1.43 -9.91 12.08
C PRO A 251 2.22 -9.95 10.77
N GLN A 252 2.05 -11.03 9.99
CA GLN A 252 2.67 -11.21 8.69
C GLN A 252 2.26 -10.11 7.70
N PHE A 253 1.04 -9.57 7.82
CA PHE A 253 0.60 -8.48 6.97
C PHE A 253 1.50 -7.25 7.13
N HIS A 254 1.74 -6.80 8.37
CA HIS A 254 2.62 -5.67 8.65
C HIS A 254 4.06 -5.91 8.16
N GLN A 255 4.59 -7.09 8.46
CA GLN A 255 5.93 -7.50 8.05
C GLN A 255 6.06 -7.52 6.51
N LEU A 256 5.04 -8.02 5.80
CA LEU A 256 5.00 -7.98 4.34
C LEU A 256 5.00 -6.54 3.82
N ARG A 257 4.27 -5.63 4.47
CA ARG A 257 4.25 -4.21 4.07
C ARG A 257 5.65 -3.57 4.13
N GLN A 258 6.49 -3.97 5.08
CA GLN A 258 7.89 -3.51 5.16
C GLN A 258 8.71 -4.00 3.97
N PHE A 259 8.60 -5.28 3.62
CA PHE A 259 9.23 -5.85 2.43
C PHE A 259 8.75 -5.18 1.14
N GLN A 260 7.44 -5.04 0.98
CA GLN A 260 6.86 -4.39 -0.20
C GLN A 260 7.34 -2.95 -0.31
N HIS A 261 7.47 -2.21 0.79
CA HIS A 261 8.02 -0.84 0.74
C HIS A 261 9.43 -0.79 0.14
N VAL A 262 10.32 -1.70 0.56
CA VAL A 262 11.69 -1.78 0.02
C VAL A 262 11.67 -2.19 -1.46
N ARG A 263 10.89 -3.22 -1.80
CA ARG A 263 10.79 -3.69 -3.19
C ARG A 263 10.24 -2.61 -4.13
N ASP A 264 9.19 -1.91 -3.71
CA ASP A 264 8.62 -0.77 -4.44
C ASP A 264 9.67 0.30 -4.69
N ALA A 265 10.42 0.66 -3.63
CA ALA A 265 11.43 1.72 -3.70
C ALA A 265 12.58 1.34 -4.64
N LEU A 266 13.11 0.12 -4.52
CA LEU A 266 14.17 -0.39 -5.40
C LEU A 266 13.70 -0.48 -6.86
N THR A 267 12.53 -1.06 -7.12
CA THR A 267 11.99 -1.17 -8.49
C THR A 267 11.73 0.20 -9.11
N THR A 268 11.18 1.13 -8.34
CA THR A 268 10.94 2.51 -8.82
C THR A 268 12.25 3.21 -9.17
N LYS A 269 13.24 3.18 -8.27
CA LYS A 269 14.54 3.83 -8.50
C LYS A 269 15.25 3.18 -9.68
N ALA A 270 15.25 1.85 -9.76
CA ALA A 270 15.88 1.15 -10.87
C ALA A 270 15.25 1.53 -12.22
N LEU A 271 13.92 1.48 -12.35
CA LEU A 271 13.24 1.84 -13.60
C LEU A 271 13.37 3.33 -13.94
N SER A 272 13.62 4.21 -12.97
CA SER A 272 13.92 5.61 -13.25
C SER A 272 15.30 5.81 -13.89
N LEU A 273 16.24 4.89 -13.65
CA LEU A 273 17.64 4.94 -14.11
C LEU A 273 17.91 4.07 -15.34
N VAL A 274 16.97 3.17 -15.69
CA VAL A 274 17.03 2.41 -16.95
C VAL A 274 16.65 3.33 -18.13
N PRO A 275 17.45 3.36 -19.22
CA PRO A 275 17.11 4.10 -20.43
C PRO A 275 15.72 3.74 -20.96
N TYR A 276 15.00 4.73 -21.49
CA TYR A 276 13.59 4.60 -21.83
C TYR A 276 13.32 3.42 -22.79
N GLU A 277 14.18 3.22 -23.79
CA GLU A 277 14.14 2.13 -24.76
C GLU A 277 14.21 0.73 -24.12
N ASN A 278 14.89 0.60 -22.97
CA ASN A 278 15.07 -0.67 -22.28
C ASN A 278 14.00 -0.94 -21.22
N LYS A 279 13.23 0.08 -20.80
CA LYS A 279 12.20 -0.08 -19.75
C LYS A 279 11.14 -1.10 -20.12
N LYS A 280 10.76 -1.17 -21.40
CA LYS A 280 9.80 -2.17 -21.89
C LYS A 280 10.29 -3.59 -21.60
N HIS A 281 11.55 -3.88 -21.91
CA HIS A 281 12.16 -5.19 -21.68
C HIS A 281 12.28 -5.52 -20.18
N ALA A 282 12.67 -4.53 -19.35
CA ALA A 282 12.69 -4.69 -17.90
C ALA A 282 11.31 -5.09 -17.33
N VAL A 283 10.21 -4.50 -17.84
CA VAL A 283 8.85 -4.87 -17.41
C VAL A 283 8.42 -6.23 -17.96
N GLU A 284 8.79 -6.58 -19.19
CA GLU A 284 8.48 -7.87 -19.80
C GLU A 284 9.12 -9.04 -19.05
N ILE A 285 10.39 -8.89 -18.62
CA ILE A 285 11.09 -9.88 -17.79
C ILE A 285 10.31 -10.10 -16.49
N LEU A 286 9.98 -9.02 -15.78
CA LEU A 286 9.27 -9.10 -14.51
C LEU A 286 7.88 -9.73 -14.66
N THR A 287 7.15 -9.34 -15.69
CA THR A 287 5.80 -9.86 -15.99
C THR A 287 5.85 -11.35 -16.33
N SER A 288 6.89 -11.78 -17.06
CA SER A 288 7.07 -13.18 -17.41
C SER A 288 7.46 -14.02 -16.20
N LEU A 289 8.37 -13.50 -15.36
CA LEU A 289 8.73 -14.15 -14.09
C LEU A 289 7.54 -14.26 -13.15
N SER A 290 6.75 -13.20 -12.98
CA SER A 290 5.61 -13.22 -12.06
C SER A 290 4.59 -14.28 -12.43
N LYS A 291 4.33 -14.51 -13.74
CA LYS A 291 3.44 -15.57 -14.23
C LYS A 291 3.83 -16.98 -13.78
N ILE A 292 5.11 -17.24 -13.55
CA ILE A 292 5.58 -18.54 -13.07
C ILE A 292 5.17 -18.76 -11.60
N TYR A 293 5.14 -17.70 -10.80
CA TYR A 293 4.89 -17.76 -9.36
C TYR A 293 3.44 -17.41 -8.96
N ILE A 294 2.55 -17.14 -9.93
CA ILE A 294 1.12 -16.82 -9.69
C ILE A 294 0.29 -18.04 -9.27
N ASN A 295 0.76 -19.26 -9.49
CA ASN A 295 -0.04 -20.49 -9.39
C ASN A 295 0.17 -21.32 -8.11
N ASN A 296 0.76 -20.75 -7.06
CA ASN A 296 0.85 -21.41 -5.76
C ASN A 296 -0.11 -20.75 -4.77
#